data_AF-A0A820CW82-F1
#
_entry.id   AF-A0A820CW82-F1
#
_cell.length_a   1.000
_cell.length_b   1.000
_cell.length_c   1.000
_cell.angle_alpha   90.00
_cell.angle_beta   90.00
_cell.angle_gamma   90.00
#
_symmetry.space_group_name_H-M   'P 1'
#
loop_
_entity.id
_entity.type
_entity.pdbx_description
1 polymer ?
#
loop_
_entity_poly.entity_id
_entity_poly.type
_entity_poly.pdbx_seq_one_letter_code
_entity_poly.pdbx_strand_id
1 'polypeptide(L)'
;LTDLYDTEILPLFRCMINLEELTLYITIRNGTTLIDGNYISNEILIHMPRLHTFKFCIPIKIHKNHLIHYLSKDDIKQSFNNIKYQQMDCIINYTYNIITCQIFSLPFMFDCLRSIGNIFPSIIFNHVRRLTVHDDVPFRHEFFH
;
A
#
# COMPACT_ATOMS: atom_id res chain seq x y z
N LEU A 1 10.78 -11.91 -5.37
CA LEU A 1 9.34 -12.08 -5.06
C LEU A 1 8.80 -13.04 -6.11
N THR A 2 8.89 -14.36 -5.93
CA THR A 2 8.51 -15.28 -7.03
C THR A 2 7.77 -16.52 -6.53
N ASP A 3 8.32 -17.35 -5.65
CA ASP A 3 7.70 -18.69 -5.44
C ASP A 3 6.25 -18.70 -4.92
N LEU A 4 5.91 -17.94 -3.88
CA LEU A 4 4.57 -18.03 -3.27
C LEU A 4 3.51 -17.16 -3.97
N TYR A 5 3.93 -16.00 -4.49
CA TYR A 5 3.02 -15.07 -5.17
C TYR A 5 2.51 -15.69 -6.49
N ASP A 6 3.42 -16.25 -7.28
CA ASP A 6 3.10 -16.79 -8.60
C ASP A 6 2.28 -18.09 -8.49
N THR A 7 2.51 -18.89 -7.45
CA THR A 7 1.85 -20.19 -7.27
C THR A 7 0.54 -20.13 -6.50
N GLU A 8 0.36 -19.20 -5.57
CA GLU A 8 -0.84 -19.16 -4.71
C GLU A 8 -1.74 -17.96 -5.01
N ILE A 9 -1.17 -16.78 -5.25
CA ILE A 9 -1.95 -15.54 -5.37
C ILE A 9 -2.40 -15.29 -6.81
N LEU A 10 -1.51 -15.47 -7.79
CA LEU A 10 -1.81 -15.26 -9.20
C LEU A 10 -2.98 -16.13 -9.70
N PRO A 11 -3.06 -17.44 -9.36
CA PRO A 11 -4.19 -18.27 -9.78
C PRO A 11 -5.52 -17.78 -9.19
N LEU A 12 -5.52 -17.30 -7.94
CA LEU A 12 -6.72 -16.73 -7.31
C LEU A 12 -7.21 -15.52 -8.10
N PHE A 13 -6.31 -14.61 -8.51
CA PHE A 13 -6.69 -13.46 -9.32
C PHE A 13 -7.26 -13.86 -10.68
N ARG A 14 -6.70 -14.89 -11.32
CA ARG A 14 -7.21 -15.41 -12.59
C ARG A 14 -8.61 -16.03 -12.47
N CYS A 15 -8.93 -16.66 -11.33
CA CYS A 15 -10.26 -17.18 -11.07
C CYS A 15 -11.31 -16.07 -10.85
N MET A 16 -10.88 -14.84 -10.58
CA MET A 16 -11.75 -13.67 -10.33
C MET A 16 -12.02 -12.84 -11.60
N ILE A 17 -11.95 -13.45 -12.79
CA ILE A 17 -12.09 -12.74 -14.08
C ILE A 17 -13.42 -11.97 -14.25
N ASN A 18 -14.49 -12.43 -13.57
CA ASN A 18 -15.81 -11.80 -13.61
C ASN A 18 -16.07 -10.84 -12.44
N LEU A 19 -15.08 -10.61 -11.58
CA LEU A 19 -15.23 -9.74 -10.42
C LEU A 19 -15.31 -8.28 -10.86
N GLU A 20 -16.40 -7.61 -10.48
CA GLU A 20 -16.64 -6.20 -10.83
C GLU A 20 -16.23 -5.25 -9.70
N GLU A 21 -16.21 -5.75 -8.45
CA GLU A 21 -15.79 -4.99 -7.27
C GLU A 21 -14.87 -5.81 -6.36
N LEU A 22 -13.78 -5.19 -5.91
CA LEU A 22 -12.82 -5.80 -5.00
C LEU A 22 -12.33 -4.79 -3.97
N THR A 23 -12.37 -5.18 -2.69
CA THR A 23 -11.66 -4.50 -1.60
C THR A 23 -10.54 -5.42 -1.10
N LEU A 24 -9.29 -5.03 -1.36
CA LEU A 24 -8.11 -5.86 -1.11
C LEU A 24 -7.22 -5.27 -0.02
N TYR A 25 -6.94 -6.06 1.01
CA TYR A 25 -5.88 -5.78 1.98
C TYR A 25 -4.81 -6.85 1.88
N ILE A 26 -3.62 -6.48 1.38
CA ILE A 26 -2.50 -7.43 1.23
C ILE A 26 -1.25 -6.84 1.86
N THR A 27 -0.63 -7.59 2.78
CA THR A 27 0.61 -7.17 3.45
C THR A 27 1.80 -7.85 2.82
N ILE A 28 2.79 -7.06 2.42
CA ILE A 28 4.04 -7.58 1.87
C ILE A 28 5.15 -7.40 2.89
N ARG A 29 5.75 -8.52 3.28
CA ARG A 29 6.88 -8.57 4.22
C ARG A 29 8.14 -8.95 3.45
N ASN A 30 9.27 -8.40 3.88
CA ASN A 30 10.59 -8.69 3.32
C ASN A 30 10.65 -8.45 1.80
N GLY A 31 9.95 -7.41 1.32
CA GLY A 31 10.08 -6.98 -0.07
C GLY A 31 11.52 -6.52 -0.33
N THR A 32 11.95 -6.58 -1.59
CA THR A 32 13.20 -5.97 -2.06
C THR A 32 12.95 -4.66 -2.82
N THR A 33 11.70 -4.41 -3.21
CA THR A 33 11.28 -3.24 -3.96
C THR A 33 9.96 -2.71 -3.40
N LEU A 34 9.73 -1.41 -3.57
CA LEU A 34 8.44 -0.79 -3.32
C LEU A 34 7.50 -1.17 -4.46
N ILE A 35 6.23 -1.43 -4.14
CA ILE A 35 5.19 -1.56 -5.16
C ILE A 35 4.85 -0.16 -5.67
N ASP A 36 4.71 -0.06 -6.97
CA ASP A 36 4.25 1.13 -7.65
C ASP A 36 2.93 0.82 -8.39
N GLY A 37 2.41 1.81 -9.11
CA GLY A 37 1.20 1.62 -9.90
C GLY A 37 1.38 0.54 -10.97
N ASN A 38 2.53 0.53 -11.65
CA ASN A 38 2.80 -0.40 -12.74
C ASN A 38 2.69 -1.85 -12.28
N TYR A 39 3.22 -2.16 -11.10
CA TYR A 39 3.08 -3.49 -10.50
C TYR A 39 1.61 -3.87 -10.30
N ILE A 40 0.79 -3.01 -9.69
CA ILE A 40 -0.63 -3.29 -9.48
C ILE A 40 -1.36 -3.50 -10.80
N SER A 41 -1.06 -2.67 -11.81
CA SER A 41 -1.62 -2.80 -13.15
C SER A 41 -1.26 -4.14 -13.79
N ASN A 42 0.03 -4.48 -13.80
CA ASN A 42 0.56 -5.60 -14.55
C ASN A 42 0.37 -6.95 -13.86
N GLU A 43 0.28 -6.98 -12.53
CA GLU A 43 0.25 -8.23 -11.77
C GLU A 43 -1.12 -8.54 -11.16
N ILE A 44 -1.97 -7.53 -10.96
CA ILE A 44 -3.30 -7.71 -10.33
C ILE A 44 -4.39 -7.40 -11.35
N LEU A 45 -4.40 -6.17 -11.87
CA LEU A 45 -5.52 -5.68 -12.67
C LEU A 45 -5.62 -6.35 -14.04
N ILE A 46 -4.49 -6.76 -14.63
CA ILE A 46 -4.50 -7.48 -15.91
C ILE A 46 -5.32 -8.78 -15.87
N HIS A 47 -5.46 -9.38 -14.69
CA HIS A 47 -6.20 -10.63 -14.48
C HIS A 47 -7.68 -10.42 -14.16
N MET A 48 -8.13 -9.18 -13.94
CA MET A 48 -9.50 -8.83 -13.58
C MET A 48 -10.06 -7.76 -14.54
N PRO A 49 -10.26 -8.09 -15.83
CA PRO A 49 -10.64 -7.10 -16.85
C PRO A 49 -12.01 -6.46 -16.63
N ARG A 50 -12.88 -7.11 -15.83
CA ARG A 50 -14.21 -6.59 -15.48
C ARG A 50 -14.22 -5.78 -14.18
N LEU A 51 -13.07 -5.61 -13.53
CA LEU A 51 -13.00 -4.89 -12.27
C LEU A 51 -13.20 -3.39 -12.50
N HIS A 52 -14.34 -2.89 -12.05
CA HIS A 52 -14.73 -1.49 -12.14
C HIS A 52 -14.40 -0.72 -10.86
N THR A 53 -14.57 -1.37 -9.71
CA THR A 53 -14.26 -0.80 -8.41
C THR A 53 -13.13 -1.58 -7.75
N PHE A 54 -11.97 -0.94 -7.60
CA PHE A 54 -10.84 -1.52 -6.89
C PHE A 54 -10.44 -0.62 -5.73
N LYS A 55 -10.68 -1.10 -4.51
CA LYS A 55 -10.22 -0.47 -3.27
C LYS A 55 -9.10 -1.30 -2.70
N PHE A 56 -8.01 -0.66 -2.29
CA PHE A 56 -6.85 -1.40 -1.79
C PHE A 56 -6.12 -0.69 -0.66
N CYS A 57 -5.44 -1.49 0.15
CA CYS A 57 -4.47 -1.03 1.13
C CYS A 57 -3.34 -2.07 1.22
N ILE A 58 -2.14 -1.65 0.82
CA ILE A 58 -0.97 -2.50 0.69
C ILE A 58 0.15 -1.96 1.57
N PRO A 59 0.23 -2.39 2.84
CA PRO A 59 1.40 -2.14 3.68
C PRO A 59 2.56 -3.04 3.28
N ILE A 60 3.72 -2.43 3.13
CA ILE A 60 4.98 -3.04 2.71
C ILE A 60 6.05 -2.72 3.74
N LYS A 61 6.80 -3.73 4.16
CA LYS A 61 7.99 -3.56 5.00
C LYS A 61 9.23 -4.04 4.25
N ILE A 62 10.20 -3.15 4.11
CA ILE A 62 11.44 -3.37 3.35
C ILE A 62 12.62 -3.06 4.26
N HIS A 63 13.63 -3.92 4.28
CA HIS A 63 14.88 -3.63 4.96
C HIS A 63 15.73 -2.66 4.11
N LYS A 64 16.29 -1.60 4.72
CA LYS A 64 17.06 -0.56 4.00
C LYS A 64 18.19 -1.13 3.14
N ASN A 65 18.84 -2.20 3.61
CA ASN A 65 19.95 -2.86 2.91
C ASN A 65 19.53 -3.55 1.60
N HIS A 66 18.22 -3.70 1.36
CA HIS A 66 17.68 -4.32 0.14
C HIS A 66 17.16 -3.28 -0.86
N LEU A 67 17.09 -1.99 -0.52
CA LEU A 67 16.69 -0.98 -1.48
C LEU A 67 17.84 -0.63 -2.41
N ILE A 68 17.59 -0.83 -3.70
CA ILE A 68 18.46 -0.35 -4.77
C ILE A 68 18.23 1.16 -4.98
N HIS A 69 16.98 1.64 -4.81
CA HIS A 69 16.61 3.05 -4.99
C HIS A 69 15.49 3.48 -4.03
N TYR A 70 15.66 4.64 -3.40
CA TYR A 70 14.61 5.28 -2.58
C TYR A 70 13.60 5.96 -3.50
N LEU A 71 12.36 5.46 -3.54
CA LEU A 71 11.26 6.21 -4.17
C LEU A 71 10.69 7.21 -3.16
N SER A 72 10.51 8.45 -3.60
CA SER A 72 9.77 9.44 -2.85
C SER A 72 8.26 9.16 -2.93
N LYS A 73 7.50 9.83 -2.06
CA LYS A 73 6.03 9.81 -2.13
C LYS A 73 5.51 10.24 -3.51
N ASP A 74 6.16 11.24 -4.11
CA ASP A 74 5.74 11.79 -5.39
C ASP A 74 6.05 10.83 -6.54
N ASP A 75 7.18 10.11 -6.49
CA ASP A 75 7.50 9.07 -7.48
C ASP A 75 6.46 7.94 -7.44
N ILE A 76 6.10 7.49 -6.24
CA ILE A 76 5.03 6.50 -6.07
C ILE A 76 3.72 7.06 -6.62
N LYS A 77 3.33 8.29 -6.26
CA LYS A 77 2.11 8.92 -6.79
C LYS A 77 2.09 9.00 -8.30
N GLN A 78 3.18 9.42 -8.91
CA GLN A 78 3.30 9.55 -10.35
C GLN A 78 3.09 8.22 -11.07
N SER A 79 3.56 7.11 -10.52
CA SER A 79 3.37 5.77 -11.12
C SER A 79 1.90 5.35 -11.24
N PHE A 80 1.00 5.92 -10.44
CA PHE A 80 -0.44 5.62 -10.48
C PHE A 80 -1.22 6.57 -11.40
N ASN A 81 -0.63 7.68 -11.87
CA ASN A 81 -1.29 8.60 -12.79
C ASN A 81 -1.63 7.96 -14.13
N ASN A 82 -0.84 6.96 -14.54
CA ASN A 82 -1.03 6.21 -15.79
C ASN A 82 -2.12 5.13 -15.69
N ILE A 83 -2.74 4.98 -14.52
CA ILE A 83 -3.76 3.98 -14.25
C ILE A 83 -5.08 4.70 -14.04
N LYS A 84 -6.20 4.07 -14.41
CA LYS A 84 -7.56 4.57 -14.14
C LYS A 84 -7.86 4.84 -12.64
N TYR A 85 -6.93 4.56 -11.75
CA TYR A 85 -7.05 4.68 -10.28
C TYR A 85 -6.20 5.84 -9.73
N GLN A 86 -6.46 7.06 -10.23
CA GLN A 86 -5.77 8.29 -9.82
C GLN A 86 -6.01 8.69 -8.35
N GLN A 87 -7.02 8.11 -7.70
CA GLN A 87 -7.38 8.41 -6.31
C GLN A 87 -6.69 7.44 -5.36
N MET A 88 -5.40 7.66 -5.11
CA MET A 88 -4.64 6.90 -4.13
C MET A 88 -3.68 7.81 -3.38
N ASP A 89 -3.29 7.41 -2.18
CA ASP A 89 -2.23 8.06 -1.42
C ASP A 89 -1.31 7.00 -0.81
N CYS A 90 -0.17 7.47 -0.30
CA CYS A 90 0.74 6.62 0.44
C CYS A 90 1.34 7.33 1.66
N ILE A 91 1.68 6.52 2.63
CA ILE A 91 2.44 6.89 3.82
C ILE A 91 3.76 6.14 3.74
N ILE A 92 4.87 6.89 3.75
CA ILE A 92 6.21 6.33 3.79
C ILE A 92 6.83 6.74 5.11
N ASN A 93 7.36 5.77 5.84
CA ASN A 93 8.10 5.99 7.06
C ASN A 93 9.45 5.27 7.00
N TYR A 94 10.47 5.94 7.51
CA TYR A 94 11.85 5.46 7.50
C TYR A 94 12.28 5.26 8.95
N THR A 95 12.19 4.01 9.42
CA THR A 95 12.69 3.62 10.74
C THR A 95 14.08 3.00 10.62
N TYR A 96 14.90 3.08 11.67
CA TYR A 96 16.31 2.64 11.75
C TYR A 96 16.84 1.85 10.53
N ASN A 97 16.45 0.57 10.38
CA ASN A 97 16.82 -0.30 9.26
C ASN A 97 15.64 -0.77 8.39
N ILE A 98 14.43 -0.20 8.60
CA ILE A 98 13.20 -0.64 7.94
C ILE A 98 12.49 0.56 7.33
N ILE A 99 12.15 0.45 6.06
CA ILE A 99 11.24 1.35 5.36
C ILE A 99 9.87 0.69 5.38
N THR A 100 8.88 1.42 5.87
CA THR A 100 7.49 1.01 5.76
C THR A 100 6.78 1.92 4.79
N CYS A 101 6.19 1.35 3.75
CA CYS A 101 5.36 2.07 2.79
C CYS A 101 3.96 1.48 2.84
N GLN A 102 2.95 2.30 3.05
CA GLN A 102 1.56 1.89 2.97
C GLN A 102 0.89 2.66 1.84
N ILE A 103 0.50 1.95 0.79
CA ILE A 103 -0.16 2.51 -0.39
C ILE A 103 -1.64 2.14 -0.33
N PHE A 104 -2.54 3.08 -0.59
CA PHE A 104 -3.97 2.84 -0.44
C PHE A 104 -4.83 3.71 -1.37
N SER A 105 -5.97 3.17 -1.78
CA SER A 105 -7.00 3.90 -2.51
C SER A 105 -7.70 4.93 -1.61
N LEU A 106 -8.12 6.04 -2.20
CA LEU A 106 -9.00 7.04 -1.60
C LEU A 106 -10.44 6.90 -2.13
N PRO A 107 -11.46 7.18 -1.30
CA PRO A 107 -11.38 7.37 0.15
C PRO A 107 -10.91 6.10 0.89
N PHE A 108 -10.26 6.26 2.04
CA PHE A 108 -9.77 5.12 2.82
C PHE A 108 -10.93 4.36 3.47
N MET A 109 -11.03 3.06 3.16
CA MET A 109 -12.19 2.21 3.50
C MET A 109 -11.85 1.06 4.46
N PHE A 110 -10.63 1.04 5.01
CA PHE A 110 -10.18 -0.03 5.90
C PHE A 110 -10.30 0.38 7.36
N ASP A 111 -10.51 -0.61 8.22
CA ASP A 111 -10.68 -0.41 9.66
C ASP A 111 -9.35 -0.22 10.41
N CYS A 112 -8.24 -0.50 9.73
CA CYS A 112 -6.93 -0.56 10.35
C CYS A 112 -5.89 0.22 9.54
N LEU A 113 -5.14 1.05 10.25
CA LEU A 113 -4.06 1.88 9.72
C LEU A 113 -2.80 1.58 10.56
N ARG A 114 -1.73 1.12 9.92
CA ARG A 114 -0.59 0.52 10.64
C ARG A 114 0.72 1.15 10.22
N SER A 115 1.68 1.16 11.15
CA SER A 115 3.06 1.58 10.89
C SER A 115 3.17 3.02 10.38
N ILE A 116 2.27 3.90 10.84
CA ILE A 116 2.46 5.33 10.65
C ILE A 116 3.61 5.77 11.56
N GLY A 117 4.53 6.54 10.99
CA GLY A 117 5.57 7.23 11.77
C GLY A 117 5.04 8.49 12.42
N ASN A 118 5.93 9.47 12.57
CA ASN A 118 5.60 10.74 13.24
C ASN A 118 4.94 11.74 12.28
N ILE A 119 4.80 11.38 11.00
CA ILE A 119 4.23 12.23 9.95
C ILE A 119 2.89 11.64 9.54
N PHE A 120 1.81 12.31 9.95
CA PHE A 120 0.45 11.96 9.57
C PHE A 120 0.07 12.70 8.29
N PRO A 121 -0.49 12.02 7.28
CA PRO A 121 -1.04 12.72 6.14
C PRO A 121 -2.30 13.48 6.56
N SER A 122 -2.56 14.63 5.94
CA SER A 122 -3.78 15.43 6.13
C SER A 122 -5.02 14.77 5.49
N ILE A 123 -5.22 13.49 5.73
CA ILE A 123 -6.30 12.65 5.19
C ILE A 123 -7.25 12.32 6.33
N ILE A 124 -8.55 12.42 6.07
CA ILE A 124 -9.58 12.02 7.02
C ILE A 124 -9.84 10.52 6.88
N PHE A 125 -9.56 9.78 7.95
CA PHE A 125 -9.71 8.32 8.00
C PHE A 125 -11.00 7.89 8.71
N ASN A 126 -12.16 8.14 8.08
CA ASN A 126 -13.49 7.90 8.68
C ASN A 126 -13.76 6.45 9.12
N HIS A 127 -13.12 5.47 8.49
CA HIS A 127 -13.35 4.05 8.76
C HIS A 127 -12.37 3.44 9.76
N VAL A 128 -11.27 4.14 10.10
CA VAL A 128 -10.20 3.59 10.94
C VAL A 128 -10.65 3.50 12.39
N ARG A 129 -10.62 2.28 12.94
CA ARG A 129 -10.87 1.98 14.35
C ARG A 129 -9.64 1.46 15.08
N ARG A 130 -8.62 1.00 14.33
CA ARG A 130 -7.38 0.43 14.85
C ARG A 130 -6.19 1.16 14.25
N LEU A 131 -5.46 1.90 15.09
CA LEU A 131 -4.25 2.62 14.70
C LEU A 131 -3.03 1.98 15.36
N THR A 132 -1.98 1.70 14.58
CA THR A 132 -0.66 1.35 15.11
C THR A 132 0.35 2.38 14.63
N VAL A 133 0.94 3.09 15.58
CA VAL A 133 1.97 4.10 15.33
C VAL A 133 3.32 3.56 15.82
N HIS A 134 4.36 3.78 15.03
CA HIS A 134 5.73 3.44 15.40
C HIS A 134 6.53 4.72 15.54
N ASP A 135 7.31 4.78 16.60
CA ASP A 135 8.09 5.96 16.91
C ASP A 135 9.55 5.60 17.14
N ASP A 136 10.41 6.30 16.40
CA ASP A 136 11.85 6.27 16.61
C ASP A 136 12.32 7.48 17.46
N VAL A 137 11.48 8.52 17.63
CA VAL A 137 11.75 9.75 18.39
C VAL A 137 10.48 10.22 19.13
N PRO A 138 10.45 10.27 20.47
CA PRO A 138 9.26 10.49 21.28
C PRO A 138 8.24 11.46 20.67
N PHE A 139 7.02 10.97 20.49
CA PHE A 139 5.85 11.69 20.01
C PHE A 139 5.75 13.09 20.62
N ARG A 140 6.04 14.11 19.80
CA ARG A 140 5.98 15.53 20.20
C ARG A 140 4.60 16.15 20.02
N HIS A 141 3.63 15.39 19.52
CA HIS A 141 2.30 15.89 19.18
C HIS A 141 1.24 15.23 20.07
N GLU A 142 0.31 16.03 20.58
CA GLU A 142 -0.91 15.53 21.22
C GLU A 142 -1.80 14.92 20.15
N PHE A 143 -1.97 13.60 20.19
CA PHE A 143 -2.72 12.83 19.17
C PHE A 143 -4.23 13.02 19.25
N PHE A 144 -4.72 13.48 20.39
CA PHE A 144 -6.12 13.62 20.71
C PHE A 144 -6.32 14.94 21.44
N HIS A 145 -7.01 15.87 20.79
CA HIS A 145 -7.70 16.97 21.46
C HIS A 145 -9.18 16.61 21.57
#